data_AF-A0A7C6G1G2-F1
#
_entry.id   AF-A0A7C6G1G2-F1
#
_cell.length_a   1.000
_cell.length_b   1.000
_cell.length_c   1.000
_cell.angle_alpha   90.00
_cell.angle_beta   90.00
_cell.angle_gamma   90.00
#
_symmetry.space_group_name_H-M   'P 1'
#
loop_
_entity.id
_entity.type
_entity.pdbx_description
1 polymer ?
#
loop_
_entity_poly.entity_id
_entity_poly.type
_entity_poly.pdbx_seq_one_letter_code
_entity_poly.pdbx_strand_id
1 'polypeptide(L)'
;MNKLKILLVALISLSVIFTACKNNEPEEKWDIDAKVINGNAFNSLIDSVVVYVDDTEIELGKAKYAKGSFKMNLAVVPESELYTPGEKLSEGVTISDKNAKLGWASIFQGIKKGEHVGYFLLTKYTYEDIKKAFIDESDIDLDESAIVMYWYIDRDVTIKGTETYTRTYLDEFENEQTFTFKEHYNLTLKQGWNLIAGNILVNDEFNNEVEFFTLTKTDGYNWVFLPNDPSKMQAPRAKVFRK
;
A
#
# COMPACT_ATOMS: atom_id res chain seq x y z
N MET A 1 0.30 14.27 -20.38
CA MET A 1 -0.88 13.99 -19.52
C MET A 1 -0.89 12.50 -19.19
N ASN A 2 -0.39 12.16 -17.99
CA ASN A 2 -0.07 10.80 -17.53
C ASN A 2 -0.28 10.71 -16.01
N LYS A 3 -1.45 11.13 -15.48
CA LYS A 3 -1.67 11.31 -14.02
C LYS A 3 -1.70 10.02 -13.18
N LEU A 4 -1.71 8.83 -13.81
CA LEU A 4 -1.78 7.55 -13.08
C LEU A 4 -0.42 6.86 -12.89
N LYS A 5 0.62 7.23 -13.66
CA LYS A 5 1.89 6.47 -13.65
C LYS A 5 2.71 6.67 -12.36
N ILE A 6 2.38 7.67 -11.54
CA ILE A 6 3.25 8.16 -10.45
C ILE A 6 2.87 7.56 -9.08
N LEU A 7 1.63 7.10 -8.88
CA LEU A 7 1.06 6.80 -7.55
C LEU A 7 1.72 5.61 -6.80
N LEU A 8 2.61 4.84 -7.43
CA LEU A 8 3.19 3.65 -6.78
C LEU A 8 4.69 3.74 -6.47
N VAL A 9 5.36 4.85 -6.79
CA VAL A 9 6.84 4.89 -6.93
C VAL A 9 7.58 5.25 -5.63
N ALA A 10 6.89 5.49 -4.52
CA ALA A 10 7.51 6.13 -3.36
C ALA A 10 8.19 5.22 -2.32
N LEU A 11 8.54 3.95 -2.57
CA LEU A 11 9.26 3.13 -1.56
C LEU A 11 10.45 2.36 -2.17
N ILE A 12 11.69 2.81 -1.89
CA ILE A 12 12.91 1.96 -1.97
C ILE A 12 13.95 2.49 -0.98
N SER A 13 14.52 1.64 -0.11
CA SER A 13 15.98 1.60 0.14
C SER A 13 16.46 0.39 0.95
N LEU A 14 17.32 -0.39 0.27
CA LEU A 14 18.58 -1.00 0.71
C LEU A 14 18.61 -2.02 1.88
N SER A 15 18.94 -3.26 1.51
CA SER A 15 19.19 -4.42 2.37
C SER A 15 20.57 -4.40 3.06
N VAL A 16 20.60 -4.71 4.36
CA VAL A 16 21.79 -5.28 5.04
C VAL A 16 21.33 -6.41 5.97
N ILE A 17 21.92 -7.59 5.79
CA ILE A 17 21.60 -8.85 6.49
C ILE A 17 22.33 -8.90 7.83
N PHE A 18 21.64 -9.17 8.94
CA PHE A 18 22.18 -9.93 10.08
C PHE A 18 21.09 -10.72 10.83
N THR A 19 21.50 -11.89 11.33
CA THR A 19 20.70 -13.01 11.84
C THR A 19 20.34 -12.92 13.33
N ALA A 20 19.20 -13.54 13.67
CA ALA A 20 18.77 -14.06 14.99
C ALA A 20 18.23 -13.01 16.00
N CYS A 21 17.17 -13.24 16.77
CA CYS A 21 16.66 -14.45 17.43
C CYS A 21 15.11 -14.40 17.55
N LYS A 22 14.47 -15.59 17.54
CA LYS A 22 13.05 -15.77 17.87
C LYS A 22 12.78 -15.30 19.29
N ASN A 23 11.96 -14.27 19.46
CA ASN A 23 11.21 -14.04 20.69
C ASN A 23 9.71 -14.17 20.39
N ASN A 24 9.02 -14.91 21.25
CA ASN A 24 7.58 -15.11 21.19
C ASN A 24 6.88 -13.78 21.53
N GLU A 25 6.29 -13.14 20.54
CA GLU A 25 5.49 -11.93 20.69
C GLU A 25 3.98 -12.23 20.73
N PRO A 26 3.15 -11.33 21.30
CA PRO A 26 1.74 -11.57 21.57
C PRO A 26 0.97 -11.80 20.28
N GLU A 27 0.02 -12.75 20.27
CA GLU A 27 -0.93 -12.93 19.17
C GLU A 27 -1.97 -11.79 19.17
N GLU A 28 -1.55 -10.56 18.85
CA GLU A 28 -2.49 -9.51 18.48
C GLU A 28 -2.98 -9.80 17.06
N LYS A 29 -4.22 -10.29 16.96
CA LYS A 29 -4.85 -10.71 15.71
C LYS A 29 -5.61 -9.54 15.10
N TRP A 30 -5.30 -9.18 13.86
CA TRP A 30 -6.14 -8.28 13.07
C TRP A 30 -6.96 -9.05 12.06
N ASP A 31 -8.26 -9.12 12.29
CA ASP A 31 -9.19 -9.90 11.47
C ASP A 31 -9.71 -9.05 10.29
N ILE A 32 -9.55 -9.58 9.09
CA ILE A 32 -10.10 -9.05 7.85
C ILE A 32 -11.25 -9.95 7.40
N ASP A 33 -12.44 -9.36 7.22
CA ASP A 33 -13.59 -10.00 6.60
C ASP A 33 -13.93 -9.28 5.29
N ALA A 34 -13.35 -9.76 4.19
CA ALA A 34 -13.39 -9.09 2.90
C ALA A 34 -14.47 -9.68 1.99
N LYS A 35 -15.45 -8.85 1.62
CA LYS A 35 -16.42 -9.12 0.55
C LYS A 35 -16.03 -8.34 -0.70
N VAL A 36 -15.67 -9.05 -1.76
CA VAL A 36 -15.15 -8.43 -2.99
C VAL A 36 -16.30 -8.09 -3.92
N ILE A 37 -16.31 -6.87 -4.46
CA ILE A 37 -17.26 -6.46 -5.48
C ILE A 37 -17.16 -7.41 -6.67
N ASN A 38 -18.30 -7.96 -7.10
CA ASN A 38 -18.38 -8.98 -8.16
C ASN A 38 -17.47 -10.20 -7.91
N GLY A 39 -17.09 -10.46 -6.65
CA GLY A 39 -16.09 -11.45 -6.29
C GLY A 39 -16.38 -12.88 -6.78
N ASN A 40 -17.66 -13.23 -6.90
CA ASN A 40 -18.05 -14.57 -7.37
C ASN A 40 -17.54 -14.89 -8.79
N ALA A 41 -17.35 -13.86 -9.63
CA ALA A 41 -16.78 -14.02 -10.97
C ALA A 41 -15.32 -14.50 -10.94
N PHE A 42 -14.61 -14.27 -9.83
CA PHE A 42 -13.18 -14.60 -9.69
C PHE A 42 -12.92 -15.91 -8.93
N ASN A 43 -13.96 -16.63 -8.47
CA ASN A 43 -13.79 -17.90 -7.73
C ASN A 43 -13.03 -18.98 -8.52
N SER A 44 -13.09 -18.98 -9.86
CA SER A 44 -12.32 -19.91 -10.69
C SER A 44 -10.86 -19.49 -10.84
N LEU A 45 -10.59 -18.19 -10.72
CA LEU A 45 -9.30 -17.56 -10.98
C LEU A 45 -8.40 -17.48 -9.74
N ILE A 46 -8.94 -17.60 -8.53
CA ILE A 46 -8.20 -17.39 -7.28
C ILE A 46 -8.42 -18.58 -6.35
N ASP A 47 -7.33 -19.18 -5.87
CA ASP A 47 -7.38 -20.23 -4.84
C ASP A 47 -7.19 -19.62 -3.43
N SER A 48 -6.23 -18.69 -3.30
CA SER A 48 -5.90 -18.04 -2.04
C SER A 48 -5.54 -16.57 -2.20
N VAL A 49 -5.67 -15.83 -1.11
CA VAL A 49 -5.16 -14.47 -0.94
C VAL A 49 -3.97 -14.53 0.01
N VAL A 50 -2.89 -13.85 -0.33
CA VAL A 50 -1.66 -13.77 0.48
C VAL A 50 -1.25 -12.31 0.63
N VAL A 51 -0.67 -11.95 1.76
CA VAL A 51 -0.08 -10.64 2.01
C VAL A 51 1.25 -10.82 2.72
N TYR A 52 2.23 -9.99 2.38
CA TYR A 52 3.59 -10.04 2.90
C TYR A 52 3.92 -8.75 3.64
N VAL A 53 4.99 -8.75 4.43
CA VAL A 53 5.66 -7.49 4.78
C VAL A 53 6.26 -6.95 3.49
N ASP A 54 6.05 -5.68 3.24
CA ASP A 54 6.41 -5.07 1.97
C ASP A 54 7.84 -5.29 1.51
N ASP A 55 8.00 -5.48 0.20
CA ASP A 55 9.26 -5.79 -0.47
C ASP A 55 10.06 -6.97 0.12
N THR A 56 9.42 -7.80 0.95
CA THR A 56 10.00 -9.02 1.53
C THR A 56 9.21 -10.27 1.14
N GLU A 57 9.76 -11.44 1.46
CA GLU A 57 9.08 -12.73 1.33
C GLU A 57 8.38 -13.18 2.63
N ILE A 58 8.29 -12.30 3.64
CA ILE A 58 7.70 -12.64 4.94
C ILE A 58 6.18 -12.56 4.84
N GLU A 59 5.52 -13.73 4.84
CA GLU A 59 4.06 -13.84 4.80
C GLU A 59 3.44 -13.32 6.11
N LEU A 60 2.58 -12.31 6.00
CA LEU A 60 1.79 -11.75 7.10
C LEU A 60 0.42 -12.42 7.23
N GLY A 61 -0.11 -12.97 6.14
CA GLY A 61 -1.42 -13.60 6.18
C GLY A 61 -1.74 -14.36 4.92
N LYS A 62 -2.50 -15.44 5.09
CA LYS A 62 -3.00 -16.27 3.99
C LYS A 62 -4.41 -16.73 4.27
N ALA A 63 -5.25 -16.62 3.24
CA ALA A 63 -6.65 -16.97 3.31
C ALA A 63 -7.09 -17.72 2.07
N LYS A 64 -8.03 -18.65 2.23
CA LYS A 64 -8.73 -19.24 1.09
C LYS A 64 -9.68 -18.20 0.49
N TYR A 65 -9.67 -18.07 -0.84
CA TYR A 65 -10.69 -17.31 -1.54
C TYR A 65 -11.87 -18.21 -1.89
N ALA A 66 -13.08 -17.83 -1.49
CA ALA A 66 -14.29 -18.59 -1.83
C ALA A 66 -15.54 -17.71 -1.74
N LYS A 67 -16.51 -18.02 -2.61
CA LYS A 67 -17.83 -17.33 -2.64
C LYS A 67 -17.68 -15.80 -2.75
N GLY A 68 -16.67 -15.34 -3.50
CA GLY A 68 -16.41 -13.93 -3.71
C GLY A 68 -15.87 -13.19 -2.49
N SER A 69 -15.29 -13.90 -1.52
CA SER A 69 -14.85 -13.35 -0.24
C SER A 69 -13.61 -14.08 0.28
N PHE A 70 -12.93 -13.45 1.23
CA PHE A 70 -11.90 -14.09 2.04
C PHE A 70 -11.95 -13.58 3.48
N LYS A 71 -11.52 -14.44 4.41
CA LYS A 71 -11.28 -14.05 5.80
C LYS A 71 -9.82 -14.32 6.13
N MET A 72 -9.12 -13.30 6.61
CA MET A 72 -7.68 -13.37 6.86
C MET A 72 -7.37 -12.76 8.22
N ASN A 73 -6.41 -13.35 8.93
CA ASN A 73 -5.81 -12.73 10.10
C ASN A 73 -4.41 -12.28 9.71
N LEU A 74 -4.09 -11.02 9.97
CA LEU A 74 -2.72 -10.53 9.82
C LEU A 74 -1.92 -10.90 11.07
N ALA A 75 -0.75 -11.49 10.85
CA ALA A 75 0.26 -11.71 11.86
C ALA A 75 0.89 -10.39 12.28
N VAL A 76 1.55 -10.40 13.45
CA VAL A 76 2.46 -9.33 13.87
C VAL A 76 3.63 -9.24 12.88
N VAL A 77 4.03 -8.01 12.56
CA VAL A 77 5.22 -7.77 11.74
C VAL A 77 6.47 -8.07 12.59
N PRO A 78 7.40 -8.93 12.13
CA PRO A 78 8.61 -9.24 12.89
C PRO A 78 9.45 -7.99 13.15
N GLU A 79 10.08 -7.89 14.32
CA GLU A 79 10.91 -6.74 14.69
C GLU A 79 12.03 -6.44 13.69
N SER A 80 12.55 -7.45 12.98
CA SER A 80 13.58 -7.29 11.94
C SER A 80 13.11 -6.48 10.73
N GLU A 81 11.79 -6.40 10.52
CA GLU A 81 11.17 -5.69 9.40
C GLU A 81 10.58 -4.35 9.81
N LEU A 82 10.70 -3.99 11.09
CA LEU A 82 10.23 -2.70 11.58
C LEU A 82 11.34 -1.67 11.51
N TYR A 83 11.01 -0.45 11.07
CA TYR A 83 11.93 0.67 11.00
C TYR A 83 11.46 1.84 11.87
N THR A 84 12.39 2.67 12.33
CA THR A 84 12.09 3.87 13.09
C THR A 84 11.68 5.00 12.14
N PRO A 85 10.43 5.50 12.14
CA PRO A 85 10.02 6.55 11.21
C PRO A 85 10.84 7.83 11.37
N GLY A 86 11.25 8.15 12.60
CA GLY A 86 12.00 9.36 12.92
C GLY A 86 13.42 9.43 12.36
N GLU A 87 13.98 8.34 11.84
CA GLU A 87 15.33 8.37 11.24
C GLU A 87 15.35 9.01 9.84
N LYS A 88 14.19 9.04 9.14
CA LYS A 88 14.10 9.51 7.75
C LYS A 88 13.21 10.73 7.56
N LEU A 89 12.40 11.10 8.56
CA LEU A 89 11.45 12.21 8.42
C LEU A 89 12.14 13.58 8.51
N SER A 90 11.80 14.46 7.58
CA SER A 90 12.23 15.87 7.55
C SER A 90 11.81 16.69 8.79
N GLU A 91 12.44 17.84 9.00
CA GLU A 91 12.19 18.75 10.15
C GLU A 91 10.73 19.20 10.31
N GLY A 92 9.89 19.03 9.28
CA GLY A 92 8.46 19.38 9.28
C GLY A 92 7.52 18.34 9.90
N VAL A 93 8.02 17.18 10.34
CA VAL A 93 7.22 16.10 10.93
C VAL A 93 7.61 15.84 12.38
N THR A 94 6.59 15.67 13.22
CA THR A 94 6.72 15.37 14.65
C THR A 94 6.14 14.00 14.94
N ILE A 95 6.85 13.24 15.77
CA ILE A 95 6.46 11.92 16.26
C ILE A 95 6.44 11.97 17.78
N SER A 96 5.35 11.52 18.41
CA SER A 96 5.23 11.57 19.88
C SER A 96 6.18 10.62 20.62
N ASP A 97 6.52 9.47 20.03
CA ASP A 97 7.60 8.58 20.51
C ASP A 97 8.56 8.28 19.36
N LYS A 98 9.78 8.81 19.45
CA LYS A 98 10.82 8.64 18.44
C LYS A 98 11.35 7.21 18.34
N ASN A 99 11.06 6.35 19.33
CA ASN A 99 11.43 4.94 19.32
C ASN A 99 10.31 4.03 18.79
N ALA A 100 9.16 4.59 18.39
CA ALA A 100 8.12 3.81 17.74
C ALA A 100 8.68 3.21 16.45
N LYS A 101 8.39 1.93 16.21
CA LYS A 101 8.80 1.22 15.00
C LYS A 101 7.59 0.87 14.17
N LEU A 102 7.72 1.05 12.86
CA LEU A 102 6.66 0.89 11.89
C LEU A 102 7.03 -0.19 10.87
N GLY A 103 6.02 -0.95 10.45
CA GLY A 103 6.05 -1.77 9.25
C GLY A 103 4.72 -1.61 8.52
N TRP A 104 4.66 -2.04 7.27
CA TRP A 104 3.41 -1.97 6.50
C TRP A 104 3.21 -3.26 5.72
N ALA A 105 1.94 -3.60 5.50
CA ALA A 105 1.60 -4.76 4.69
C ALA A 105 1.74 -4.39 3.20
N SER A 106 2.26 -5.33 2.42
CA SER A 106 2.22 -5.24 0.95
C SER A 106 0.78 -5.18 0.45
N ILE A 107 0.60 -4.91 -0.83
CA ILE A 107 -0.70 -5.13 -1.48
C ILE A 107 -1.06 -6.63 -1.39
N PHE A 108 -2.34 -6.91 -1.14
CA PHE A 108 -2.89 -8.26 -1.05
C PHE A 108 -2.89 -8.92 -2.43
N GLN A 109 -2.36 -10.14 -2.52
CA GLN A 109 -2.12 -10.85 -3.78
C GLN A 109 -3.09 -12.03 -3.92
N GLY A 110 -3.72 -12.15 -5.08
CA GLY A 110 -4.46 -13.34 -5.48
C GLY A 110 -3.52 -14.38 -6.07
N ILE A 111 -3.66 -15.63 -5.63
CA ILE A 111 -2.81 -16.77 -6.03
C ILE A 111 -3.68 -17.88 -6.62
N LYS A 112 -3.23 -18.46 -7.75
CA LYS A 112 -3.80 -19.66 -8.37
C LYS A 112 -2.71 -20.69 -8.61
N LYS A 113 -2.84 -21.89 -8.04
CA LYS A 113 -1.84 -22.97 -8.19
C LYS A 113 -0.39 -22.52 -7.92
N GLY A 114 -0.19 -21.59 -6.97
CA GLY A 114 1.12 -21.02 -6.62
C GLY A 114 1.53 -19.79 -7.44
N GLU A 115 0.80 -19.45 -8.50
CA GLU A 115 1.10 -18.30 -9.36
C GLU A 115 0.29 -17.06 -8.95
N HIS A 116 0.91 -15.90 -9.03
CA HIS A 116 0.26 -14.61 -8.81
C HIS A 116 -0.68 -14.26 -9.98
N VAL A 117 -1.95 -13.99 -9.66
CA VAL A 117 -3.02 -13.76 -10.65
C VAL A 117 -3.70 -12.40 -10.54
N GLY A 118 -3.31 -11.55 -9.59
CA GLY A 118 -3.88 -10.21 -9.45
C GLY A 118 -3.78 -9.65 -8.04
N TYR A 119 -4.32 -8.45 -7.84
CA TYR A 119 -4.26 -7.73 -6.57
C TYR A 119 -5.64 -7.49 -5.98
N PHE A 120 -5.73 -7.47 -4.66
CA PHE A 120 -6.88 -6.96 -3.93
C PHE A 120 -6.56 -5.59 -3.37
N LEU A 121 -7.42 -4.63 -3.66
CA LEU A 121 -7.37 -3.28 -3.12
C LEU A 121 -8.61 -3.01 -2.28
N LEU A 122 -8.43 -2.35 -1.15
CA LEU A 122 -9.51 -1.73 -0.40
C LEU A 122 -9.58 -0.26 -0.82
N THR A 123 -10.63 0.13 -1.53
CA THR A 123 -10.67 1.38 -2.29
C THR A 123 -12.09 1.92 -2.42
N LYS A 124 -12.24 3.23 -2.63
CA LYS A 124 -13.54 3.82 -3.00
C LYS A 124 -13.92 3.56 -4.47
N TYR A 125 -12.96 3.18 -5.30
CA TYR A 125 -13.17 2.98 -6.74
C TYR A 125 -13.69 1.58 -7.06
N THR A 126 -14.36 1.46 -8.20
CA THR A 126 -14.75 0.18 -8.77
C THR A 126 -13.65 -0.39 -9.65
N TYR A 127 -13.78 -1.68 -10.02
CA TYR A 127 -12.90 -2.31 -11.01
C TYR A 127 -12.86 -1.52 -12.33
N GLU A 128 -14.01 -1.06 -12.83
CA GLU A 128 -14.07 -0.34 -14.11
C GLU A 128 -13.46 1.05 -14.01
N ASP A 129 -13.60 1.75 -12.87
CA ASP A 129 -12.91 3.03 -12.64
C ASP A 129 -11.40 2.84 -12.72
N ILE A 130 -10.88 1.84 -12.00
CA ILE A 130 -9.45 1.54 -11.96
C ILE A 130 -8.96 1.10 -13.35
N LYS A 131 -9.69 0.21 -14.00
CA LYS A 131 -9.36 -0.28 -15.35
C LYS A 131 -9.36 0.83 -16.38
N LYS A 132 -10.33 1.74 -16.36
CA LYS A 132 -10.38 2.91 -17.23
C LYS A 132 -9.16 3.79 -17.05
N ALA A 133 -8.73 3.99 -15.80
CA ALA A 133 -7.50 4.72 -15.49
C ALA A 133 -6.27 4.07 -16.17
N PHE A 134 -6.16 2.73 -16.08
CA PHE A 134 -4.99 1.99 -16.58
C PHE A 134 -4.98 1.74 -18.09
N ILE A 135 -6.15 1.55 -18.72
CA ILE A 135 -6.25 1.12 -20.13
C ILE A 135 -6.50 2.31 -21.07
N ASP A 136 -7.33 3.27 -20.67
CA ASP A 136 -7.82 4.30 -21.59
C ASP A 136 -6.94 5.56 -21.58
N GLU A 137 -5.88 5.59 -20.76
CA GLU A 137 -5.01 6.75 -20.51
C GLU A 137 -5.81 8.04 -20.21
N SER A 138 -7.06 7.89 -19.76
CA SER A 138 -7.92 9.01 -19.43
C SER A 138 -7.60 9.52 -18.04
N ASP A 139 -7.42 10.84 -17.89
CA ASP A 139 -7.29 11.48 -16.59
C ASP A 139 -8.54 11.17 -15.76
N ILE A 140 -8.38 10.32 -14.76
CA ILE A 140 -9.36 10.20 -13.68
C ILE A 140 -8.93 11.18 -12.61
N ASP A 141 -9.80 12.14 -12.28
CA ASP A 141 -9.68 12.91 -11.04
C ASP A 141 -9.88 11.95 -9.88
N LEU A 142 -8.77 11.58 -9.24
CA LEU A 142 -8.78 10.76 -8.03
C LEU A 142 -8.91 11.66 -6.80
N ASP A 143 -9.84 12.61 -6.83
CA ASP A 143 -9.96 13.70 -5.85
C ASP A 143 -10.41 13.25 -4.45
N GLU A 144 -10.51 11.94 -4.20
CA GLU A 144 -10.91 11.42 -2.90
C GLU A 144 -10.24 10.09 -2.55
N SER A 145 -9.45 10.11 -1.46
CA SER A 145 -9.06 8.96 -0.61
C SER A 145 -9.11 7.59 -1.30
N ALA A 146 -8.11 7.32 -2.14
CA ALA A 146 -8.22 6.29 -3.16
C ALA A 146 -8.08 4.87 -2.62
N ILE A 147 -7.06 4.62 -1.80
CA ILE A 147 -6.62 3.27 -1.43
C ILE A 147 -6.29 3.24 0.05
N VAL A 148 -6.73 2.19 0.73
CA VAL A 148 -6.42 1.92 2.14
C VAL A 148 -5.18 1.03 2.23
N MET A 149 -4.27 1.43 3.10
CA MET A 149 -3.05 0.74 3.48
C MET A 149 -3.15 0.21 4.91
N TYR A 150 -2.34 -0.79 5.23
CA TYR A 150 -2.26 -1.39 6.56
C TYR A 150 -0.88 -1.10 7.14
N TRP A 151 -0.83 -0.35 8.24
CA TRP A 151 0.40 -0.03 8.94
C TRP A 151 0.40 -0.72 10.30
N TYR A 152 1.47 -1.44 10.60
CA TYR A 152 1.74 -2.01 11.92
C TYR A 152 2.64 -1.06 12.70
N ILE A 153 2.30 -0.80 13.96
CA ILE A 153 3.17 -0.05 14.87
C ILE A 153 3.39 -0.84 16.16
N ASP A 154 4.62 -0.85 16.67
CA ASP A 154 4.97 -1.59 17.88
C ASP A 154 4.42 -0.97 19.18
N ARG A 155 3.93 0.28 19.12
CA ARG A 155 3.40 1.04 20.26
C ARG A 155 2.47 2.16 19.81
N ASP A 156 1.64 2.65 20.72
CA ASP A 156 0.82 3.84 20.47
C ASP A 156 1.68 5.06 20.09
N VAL A 157 1.35 5.71 18.96
CA VAL A 157 2.11 6.88 18.47
C VAL A 157 1.21 7.85 17.71
N THR A 158 1.57 9.13 17.73
CA THR A 158 1.01 10.16 16.85
C THR A 158 2.09 10.68 15.92
N ILE A 159 1.74 10.84 14.65
CA ILE A 159 2.62 11.40 13.62
C ILE A 159 1.88 12.60 13.02
N LYS A 160 2.49 13.78 13.12
CA LYS A 160 1.88 15.03 12.68
C LYS A 160 2.87 15.91 11.93
N GLY A 161 2.40 16.55 10.87
CA GLY A 161 3.15 17.59 10.18
C GLY A 161 3.13 17.38 8.68
N THR A 162 4.14 17.92 8.01
CA THR A 162 4.25 17.84 6.56
C THR A 162 5.68 17.56 6.18
N GLU A 163 5.85 16.51 5.38
CA GLU A 163 7.11 16.21 4.72
C GLU A 163 7.07 16.72 3.29
N THR A 164 8.20 17.23 2.81
CA THR A 164 8.36 17.60 1.41
C THR A 164 9.69 17.07 0.92
N TYR A 165 9.66 16.29 -0.16
CA TYR A 165 10.85 15.77 -0.81
C TYR A 165 10.72 15.86 -2.32
N THR A 166 11.86 15.88 -3.00
CA THR A 166 11.91 15.86 -4.46
C THR A 166 12.57 14.58 -4.94
N ARG A 167 12.17 14.10 -6.12
CA ARG A 167 12.87 13.03 -6.83
C ARG A 167 13.05 13.42 -8.29
N THR A 168 14.24 13.18 -8.81
CA THR A 168 14.56 13.44 -10.22
C THR A 168 14.59 12.13 -10.98
N TYR A 169 13.89 12.09 -12.11
CA TYR A 169 13.84 10.93 -13.02
C TYR A 169 14.18 11.39 -14.44
N LEU A 170 14.70 10.48 -15.25
CA LEU A 170 14.90 10.73 -16.68
C LEU A 170 13.59 10.44 -17.45
N ASP A 171 13.22 11.34 -18.35
CA ASP A 171 12.14 11.08 -19.31
C ASP A 171 12.60 10.17 -20.47
N GLU A 172 11.69 9.91 -21.41
CA GLU A 172 11.96 9.06 -22.58
C GLU A 172 13.03 9.62 -23.55
N PHE A 173 13.42 10.87 -23.36
CA PHE A 173 14.45 11.58 -24.12
C PHE A 173 15.71 11.85 -23.28
N GLU A 174 15.86 11.18 -22.14
CA GLU A 174 16.97 11.33 -21.19
C GLU A 174 17.08 12.74 -20.56
N ASN A 175 15.99 13.53 -20.54
CA ASN A 175 15.98 14.78 -19.80
C ASN A 175 15.60 14.56 -18.34
N GLU A 176 16.27 15.25 -17.43
CA GLU A 176 15.93 15.26 -16.01
C GLU A 176 14.61 15.99 -15.76
N GLN A 177 13.67 15.28 -15.14
CA GLN A 177 12.40 15.80 -14.65
C GLN A 177 12.39 15.69 -13.13
N THR A 178 12.17 16.81 -12.45
CA THR A 178 12.10 16.83 -10.98
C THR A 178 10.65 16.90 -10.53
N PHE A 179 10.29 15.96 -9.67
CA PHE A 179 8.97 15.83 -9.08
C PHE A 179 9.04 16.22 -7.62
N THR A 180 8.08 17.00 -7.17
CA THR A 180 7.90 17.40 -5.77
C THR A 180 6.77 16.57 -5.16
N PHE A 181 7.05 15.97 -4.02
CA PHE A 181 6.11 15.19 -3.23
C PHE A 181 5.93 15.87 -1.89
N LYS A 182 4.68 15.98 -1.46
CA LYS A 182 4.30 16.59 -0.20
C LYS A 182 3.30 15.69 0.52
N GLU A 183 3.68 15.27 1.71
CA GLU A 183 2.93 14.29 2.48
C GLU A 183 2.52 14.91 3.81
N HIS A 184 1.22 15.07 3.99
CA HIS A 184 0.62 15.59 5.21
C HIS A 184 0.25 14.45 6.12
N TYR A 185 0.78 14.47 7.35
CA TYR A 185 0.51 13.47 8.35
C TYR A 185 -0.40 14.03 9.43
N ASN A 186 -1.54 13.38 9.65
CA ASN A 186 -2.39 13.59 10.83
C ASN A 186 -2.85 12.24 11.38
N LEU A 187 -1.88 11.47 11.89
CA LEU A 187 -2.07 10.08 12.27
C LEU A 187 -2.09 9.92 13.80
N THR A 188 -3.03 9.11 14.28
CA THR A 188 -3.05 8.59 15.64
C THR A 188 -3.15 7.08 15.55
N LEU A 189 -2.04 6.40 15.79
CA LEU A 189 -1.87 4.97 15.60
C LEU A 189 -1.85 4.27 16.95
N LYS A 190 -2.54 3.13 17.02
CA LYS A 190 -2.51 2.22 18.16
C LYS A 190 -1.52 1.11 17.91
N GLN A 191 -0.91 0.60 18.98
CA GLN A 191 -0.13 -0.64 18.89
C GLN A 191 -0.88 -1.70 18.07
N GLY A 192 -0.17 -2.37 17.17
CA GLY A 192 -0.73 -3.33 16.23
C GLY A 192 -1.07 -2.70 14.88
N TRP A 193 -2.03 -3.33 14.18
CA TRP A 193 -2.44 -2.94 12.84
C TRP A 193 -3.38 -1.73 12.83
N ASN A 194 -3.16 -0.82 11.88
CA ASN A 194 -3.95 0.39 11.67
C ASN A 194 -4.31 0.51 10.19
N LEU A 195 -5.51 1.01 9.90
CA LEU A 195 -5.93 1.34 8.55
C LEU A 195 -5.59 2.80 8.24
N ILE A 196 -4.88 3.04 7.15
CA ILE A 196 -4.44 4.36 6.72
C ILE A 196 -4.99 4.63 5.33
N ALA A 197 -5.62 5.78 5.13
CA ALA A 197 -6.00 6.23 3.79
C ALA A 197 -5.22 7.50 3.43
N GLY A 198 -4.94 7.67 2.14
CA GLY A 198 -4.31 8.86 1.59
C GLY A 198 -5.30 9.64 0.71
N ASN A 199 -5.61 10.87 1.08
CA ASN A 199 -6.38 11.79 0.26
C ASN A 199 -5.44 12.55 -0.68
N ILE A 200 -5.64 12.43 -1.99
CA ILE A 200 -4.83 13.16 -2.97
C ILE A 200 -5.38 14.58 -3.03
N LEU A 201 -4.56 15.56 -2.65
CA LEU A 201 -4.91 16.98 -2.65
C LEU A 201 -4.45 17.67 -3.94
N VAL A 202 -3.29 17.26 -4.45
CA VAL A 202 -2.71 17.73 -5.71
C VAL A 202 -2.11 16.55 -6.44
N ASN A 203 -2.44 16.40 -7.73
CA ASN A 203 -1.80 15.44 -8.62
C ASN A 203 -1.69 16.09 -10.02
N ASP A 204 -0.61 16.82 -10.20
CA ASP A 204 -0.21 17.38 -11.48
C ASP A 204 1.10 16.76 -11.97
N GLU A 205 1.56 17.20 -13.14
CA GLU A 205 2.70 16.58 -13.84
C GLU A 205 3.99 16.55 -13.00
N PHE A 206 4.19 17.52 -12.10
CA PHE A 206 5.42 17.65 -11.33
C PHE A 206 5.19 17.73 -9.82
N ASN A 207 3.95 17.85 -9.35
CA ASN A 207 3.63 18.00 -7.94
C ASN A 207 2.57 17.00 -7.51
N ASN A 208 2.87 16.32 -6.40
CA ASN A 208 1.97 15.39 -5.75
C ASN A 208 1.83 15.80 -4.28
N GLU A 209 0.60 16.03 -3.84
CA GLU A 209 0.28 16.33 -2.45
C GLU A 209 -0.74 15.32 -1.93
N VAL A 210 -0.43 14.65 -0.83
CA VAL A 210 -1.28 13.63 -0.22
C VAL A 210 -1.43 13.90 1.27
N GLU A 211 -2.64 13.76 1.80
CA GLU A 211 -2.93 13.75 3.23
C GLU A 211 -3.23 12.34 3.72
N PHE A 212 -2.41 11.84 4.65
CA PHE A 212 -2.60 10.57 5.32
C PHE A 212 -3.37 10.73 6.63
N PHE A 213 -4.41 9.92 6.78
CA PHE A 213 -5.25 9.88 7.98
C PHE A 213 -5.61 8.45 8.37
N THR A 214 -5.82 8.23 9.67
CA THR A 214 -6.22 6.93 10.21
C THR A 214 -7.72 6.70 9.98
N LEU A 215 -8.06 5.54 9.43
CA LEU A 215 -9.45 5.07 9.32
C LEU A 215 -9.84 4.28 10.57
N THR A 216 -10.96 4.66 11.16
CA THR A 216 -11.58 3.90 12.27
C THR A 216 -12.49 2.77 11.78
N LYS A 217 -12.97 2.88 10.54
CA LYS A 217 -13.84 1.91 9.85
C LYS A 217 -13.57 1.96 8.35
N THR A 218 -13.96 0.91 7.64
CA THR A 218 -13.86 0.80 6.18
C THR A 218 -15.13 1.27 5.46
N ASP A 219 -15.99 2.06 6.12
CA ASP A 219 -17.25 2.54 5.54
C ASP A 219 -16.96 3.37 4.27
N GLY A 220 -17.66 3.06 3.18
CA GLY A 220 -17.44 3.70 1.87
C GLY A 220 -16.28 3.13 1.05
N TYR A 221 -15.50 2.19 1.60
CA TYR A 221 -14.47 1.45 0.88
C TYR A 221 -14.96 0.04 0.54
N ASN A 222 -14.51 -0.45 -0.61
CA ASN A 222 -14.86 -1.77 -1.10
C ASN A 222 -13.60 -2.55 -1.47
N TRP A 223 -13.65 -3.85 -1.24
CA TRP A 223 -12.63 -4.74 -1.77
C TRP A 223 -12.87 -4.96 -3.27
N VAL A 224 -11.85 -4.67 -4.07
CA VAL A 224 -11.85 -4.89 -5.51
C VAL A 224 -10.70 -5.81 -5.86
N PHE A 225 -10.96 -6.76 -6.76
CA PHE A 225 -9.92 -7.60 -7.34
C PHE A 225 -9.55 -7.09 -8.73
N LEU A 226 -8.25 -6.89 -8.95
CA LEU A 226 -7.65 -6.51 -10.21
C LEU A 226 -6.90 -7.73 -10.77
N PRO A 227 -7.50 -8.52 -11.69
CA PRO A 227 -6.79 -9.61 -12.33
C PRO A 227 -5.55 -9.11 -13.08
N ASN A 228 -4.49 -9.90 -13.07
CA ASN A 228 -3.40 -9.75 -14.02
C ASN A 228 -3.96 -10.03 -15.41
N ASP A 229 -4.01 -9.03 -16.26
CA ASP A 229 -4.24 -9.19 -17.69
C ASP A 229 -2.89 -9.54 -18.32
N PRO A 230 -2.68 -10.78 -18.81
CA PRO A 230 -1.42 -11.19 -19.43
C PRO A 230 -1.05 -10.35 -20.67
N SER A 231 -1.97 -9.56 -21.21
CA SER A 231 -1.72 -8.65 -22.33
C SER A 231 -1.50 -7.19 -21.94
N LYS A 232 -1.99 -6.71 -20.78
CA LYS A 232 -2.02 -5.27 -20.46
C LYS A 232 -1.97 -4.86 -18.99
N MET A 233 -2.18 -5.76 -18.03
CA MET A 233 -2.04 -5.42 -16.62
C MET A 233 -0.86 -6.22 -16.08
N GLN A 234 0.31 -5.61 -16.20
CA GLN A 234 1.23 -5.74 -15.08
C GLN A 234 0.44 -5.30 -13.84
N ALA A 235 0.68 -5.95 -12.72
CA ALA A 235 0.61 -5.26 -11.44
C ALA A 235 0.91 -3.76 -11.62
N PRO A 236 0.35 -2.86 -10.80
CA PRO A 236 1.16 -1.73 -10.43
C PRO A 236 2.40 -2.32 -9.74
N ARG A 237 3.40 -2.68 -10.54
CA ARG A 237 4.79 -2.47 -10.23
C ARG A 237 4.93 -1.00 -10.56
N ALA A 238 5.42 -0.22 -9.62
CA ALA A 238 6.24 0.90 -10.01
C ALA A 238 7.25 0.31 -11.00
N LYS A 239 7.05 0.56 -12.30
CA LYS A 239 8.19 0.61 -13.20
C LYS A 239 8.98 1.80 -12.68
N VAL A 240 9.86 1.54 -11.71
CA VAL A 240 11.18 2.13 -11.76
C VAL A 240 11.65 1.78 -13.16
N PHE A 241 11.69 2.78 -14.03
CA PHE A 241 12.39 2.65 -15.29
C PHE A 241 13.84 2.29 -14.94
N ARG A 242 14.14 0.99 -14.92
CA ARG A 242 15.47 0.46 -15.19
C ARG A 242 15.49 0.17 -16.69
N LYS A 243 16.03 1.11 -17.43
CA LYS A 243 17.23 0.83 -18.21
C LYS A 243 18.27 1.85 -17.85
#